data_AF-U7UIB0-F1
#
_entry.id   AF-U7UIB0-F1
#
_cell.length_a   1.000
_cell.length_b   1.000
_cell.length_c   1.000
_cell.angle_alpha   90.00
_cell.angle_beta   90.00
_cell.angle_gamma   90.00
#
_symmetry.space_group_name_H-M   'P 1'
#
loop_
_entity.id
_entity.type
_entity.pdbx_description
1 polymer ?
#
loop_
_entity_poly.entity_id
_entity_poly.type
_entity_poly.pdbx_seq_one_letter_code
_entity_poly.pdbx_strand_id
1 'polypeptide(L)'
;MSIFTYDYMIRALIVGFLLSIIIPFMGIVVVNKKISVIGDALSHVSLAGVMLGLMLSVTPIYTSIITCVIAGIVLELIRKNFPGYEEISTAIIMSVGIGAASILAGFVKKSSKF
;
A
#
# COMPACT_ATOMS: atom_id res chain seq x y z
N MET A 1 11.11 13.48 29.78
CA MET A 1 9.99 12.59 30.16
C MET A 1 8.68 13.16 29.61
N SER A 2 8.49 13.14 28.29
CA SER A 2 7.31 13.72 27.61
C SER A 2 6.74 12.80 26.53
N ILE A 3 7.36 11.64 26.33
CA ILE A 3 6.98 10.64 25.31
C ILE A 3 5.78 9.79 25.76
N PHE A 4 5.49 9.73 27.06
CA PHE A 4 4.39 8.95 27.65
C PHE A 4 3.14 9.78 27.98
N THR A 5 3.14 11.08 27.65
CA THR A 5 1.99 11.96 27.92
C THR A 5 1.02 12.00 26.73
N TYR A 6 1.51 11.70 25.53
CA TYR A 6 0.70 11.73 24.32
C TYR A 6 0.02 10.38 24.10
N ASP A 7 -1.31 10.36 24.18
CA ASP A 7 -2.14 9.16 23.99
C ASP A 7 -1.89 8.48 22.61
N TYR A 8 -1.66 9.31 21.58
CA TYR A 8 -1.31 8.84 20.23
C TYR A 8 0.00 8.02 20.21
N MET A 9 0.97 8.43 21.02
CA MET A 9 2.30 7.81 21.06
C MET A 9 2.27 6.48 21.78
N ILE A 10 1.48 6.37 22.85
CA ILE A 10 1.23 5.11 23.56
C ILE A 10 0.54 4.12 22.62
N ARG A 11 -0.52 4.56 21.92
CA ARG A 11 -1.23 3.72 20.93
C ARG A 11 -0.30 3.26 19.82
N ALA A 12 0.52 4.16 19.26
CA ALA A 12 1.48 3.81 18.22
C ALA A 12 2.51 2.78 18.70
N LEU A 13 2.98 2.88 19.95
CA LEU A 13 3.95 1.95 20.54
C LEU A 13 3.33 0.56 20.78
N ILE A 14 2.08 0.51 21.28
CA ILE A 14 1.32 -0.74 21.44
C ILE A 14 1.11 -1.42 20.08
N VAL A 15 0.63 -0.68 19.08
CA VAL A 15 0.38 -1.21 17.72
C VAL A 15 1.69 -1.65 17.07
N GLY A 16 2.78 -0.87 17.21
CA GLY A 16 4.10 -1.22 16.70
C GLY A 16 4.64 -2.52 17.32
N PHE A 17 4.47 -2.71 18.62
CA PHE A 17 4.84 -3.96 19.30
C PHE A 17 4.04 -5.16 18.78
N LEU A 18 2.72 -5.01 18.64
CA LEU A 18 1.86 -6.04 18.06
C LEU A 18 2.27 -6.39 16.62
N LEU A 19 2.52 -5.37 15.79
CA LEU A 19 2.96 -5.54 14.40
C LEU A 19 4.32 -6.24 14.31
N SER A 20 5.27 -5.93 15.20
CA SER A 20 6.59 -6.57 15.24
C SER A 20 6.51 -8.09 15.42
N ILE A 21 5.47 -8.59 16.09
CA ILE A 21 5.22 -10.03 16.25
C ILE A 21 4.48 -10.58 15.04
N ILE A 22 3.49 -9.86 14.50
CA ILE A 22 2.62 -10.37 13.43
C ILE A 22 3.34 -10.42 12.06
N ILE A 23 4.13 -9.38 11.74
CA ILE A 23 4.84 -9.26 10.46
C ILE A 23 5.79 -10.42 10.17
N PRO A 24 6.67 -10.89 11.08
CA PRO A 24 7.56 -12.02 10.80
C PRO A 24 6.80 -13.33 10.58
N PHE A 25 5.68 -13.56 11.27
CA PHE A 25 4.83 -14.73 11.03
C PHE A 25 4.24 -14.72 9.61
N MET A 26 3.78 -13.56 9.13
CA MET A 26 3.34 -13.43 7.74
C MET A 26 4.50 -13.52 6.74
N GLY A 27 5.65 -12.94 7.08
CA GLY A 27 6.87 -12.95 6.26
C GLY A 27 7.34 -14.35 5.91
N ILE A 28 7.29 -15.30 6.87
CA ILE A 28 7.68 -16.70 6.63
C ILE A 28 6.87 -17.35 5.50
N VAL A 29 5.56 -17.08 5.45
CA VAL A 29 4.66 -17.61 4.40
C VAL A 29 4.94 -16.94 3.05
N VAL A 30 5.14 -15.63 3.07
CA VAL A 30 5.41 -14.80 1.88
C VAL A 30 6.72 -15.19 1.21
N VAL A 31 7.77 -15.43 2.00
CA VAL A 31 9.10 -15.85 1.50
C VAL A 31 9.04 -17.27 0.93
N ASN A 32 8.40 -18.22 1.61
CA ASN A 32 8.27 -19.60 1.12
C ASN A 32 7.50 -19.69 -0.21
N LYS A 33 6.53 -18.81 -0.43
CA LYS A 33 5.77 -18.76 -1.68
C LYS A 33 6.43 -17.96 -2.81
N LYS A 34 7.64 -17.42 -2.61
CA LYS A 34 8.33 -16.51 -3.56
C LYS A 34 7.48 -15.28 -3.99
N ILE A 35 6.49 -14.90 -3.18
CA ILE A 35 5.62 -13.74 -3.43
C ILE A 35 6.11 -12.47 -2.73
N SER A 36 7.32 -12.49 -2.17
CA SER A 36 7.92 -11.38 -1.42
C SER A 36 7.92 -10.06 -2.18
N VAL A 37 8.12 -10.08 -3.49
CA VAL A 37 8.21 -8.88 -4.33
C VAL A 37 6.83 -8.25 -4.59
N ILE A 38 5.74 -9.00 -4.42
CA ILE A 38 4.37 -8.51 -4.63
C ILE A 38 3.96 -7.54 -3.51
N GLY A 39 4.39 -7.81 -2.27
CA GLY A 39 4.06 -6.97 -1.11
C GLY A 39 4.63 -5.56 -1.22
N ASP A 40 5.82 -5.43 -1.81
CA ASP A 40 6.49 -4.15 -2.05
C ASP A 40 5.70 -3.30 -3.07
N ALA A 41 5.36 -3.88 -4.23
CA ALA A 41 4.57 -3.20 -5.26
C ALA A 41 3.17 -2.78 -4.75
N LEU A 42 2.48 -3.65 -4.01
CA LEU A 42 1.16 -3.35 -3.44
C LEU A 42 1.22 -2.20 -2.42
N SER A 43 2.29 -2.09 -1.65
CA SER A 43 2.47 -1.01 -0.68
C SER A 43 2.51 0.36 -1.36
N HIS A 44 3.14 0.46 -2.53
CA HIS A 44 3.17 1.69 -3.33
C HIS A 44 1.84 1.99 -4.03
N VAL A 45 1.16 0.96 -4.55
CA VAL A 45 -0.16 1.16 -5.18
C VAL A 45 -1.23 1.52 -4.15
N SER A 46 -1.10 1.06 -2.91
CA SER A 46 -1.97 1.47 -1.80
C SER A 46 -1.98 2.99 -1.60
N LEU A 47 -0.82 3.66 -1.75
CA LEU A 47 -0.72 5.12 -1.67
C LEU A 47 -1.58 5.80 -2.73
N ALA A 48 -1.59 5.28 -3.96
CA ALA A 48 -2.45 5.78 -5.04
C ALA A 48 -3.95 5.64 -4.68
N GLY A 49 -4.34 4.49 -4.09
CA GLY A 49 -5.71 4.24 -3.63
C GLY A 49 -6.16 5.12 -2.46
N VAL A 50 -5.24 5.47 -1.55
CA VAL A 50 -5.49 6.46 -0.49
C VAL A 50 -5.72 7.84 -1.09
N MET A 51 -4.90 8.26 -2.07
CA MET A 51 -5.05 9.54 -2.76
C MET A 51 -6.36 9.61 -3.56
N LEU A 52 -6.77 8.52 -4.21
CA LEU A 52 -8.10 8.41 -4.81
C LEU A 52 -9.22 8.62 -3.79
N GLY A 53 -9.13 7.99 -2.61
CA GLY A 53 -10.12 8.16 -1.55
C GLY A 53 -10.23 9.60 -1.06
N LEU A 54 -9.08 10.25 -0.86
CA LEU A 54 -9.02 11.66 -0.49
C LEU A 54 -9.65 12.56 -1.56
N MET A 55 -9.44 12.28 -2.84
CA MET A 55 -10.08 13.03 -3.94
C MET A 55 -11.59 12.87 -3.97
N LEU A 56 -12.10 11.65 -3.75
CA LEU A 56 -13.54 11.35 -3.79
C LEU A 56 -14.26 11.73 -2.49
N SER A 57 -13.55 12.27 -1.48
CA SER A 57 -14.07 12.53 -0.13
C SER A 57 -14.71 11.29 0.53
N VAL A 58 -14.26 10.09 0.13
CA VAL A 58 -14.66 8.81 0.71
C VAL A 58 -13.59 8.39 1.72
N THR A 59 -14.01 7.65 2.74
CA THR A 59 -13.11 6.99 3.71
C THR A 59 -11.93 6.31 3.00
N PRO A 60 -10.69 6.82 3.15
CA PRO A 60 -9.53 6.40 2.36
C PRO A 60 -9.16 4.92 2.53
N ILE A 61 -9.59 4.33 3.64
CA ILE A 61 -9.34 2.92 3.96
C ILE A 61 -10.05 2.01 2.94
N TYR A 62 -11.29 2.30 2.57
CA TYR A 62 -12.04 1.45 1.63
C TYR A 62 -11.51 1.58 0.22
N THR A 63 -11.17 2.80 -0.21
CA THR A 63 -10.62 3.03 -1.55
C THR A 63 -9.22 2.44 -1.70
N SER A 64 -8.39 2.48 -0.66
CA SER A 64 -7.10 1.80 -0.61
C SER A 64 -7.26 0.29 -0.75
N ILE A 65 -8.16 -0.33 0.01
CA ILE A 65 -8.43 -1.78 -0.06
C ILE A 65 -8.89 -2.17 -1.47
N ILE A 66 -9.86 -1.46 -2.04
CA ILE A 66 -10.38 -1.75 -3.38
C ILE A 66 -9.28 -1.62 -4.43
N THR A 67 -8.48 -0.55 -4.35
CA THR A 67 -7.38 -0.31 -5.30
C THR A 67 -6.31 -1.39 -5.19
N CYS A 68 -5.94 -1.81 -3.98
CA CYS A 68 -4.99 -2.91 -3.76
C CYS A 68 -5.49 -4.25 -4.31
N VAL A 69 -6.78 -4.56 -4.13
CA VAL A 69 -7.38 -5.79 -4.68
C VAL A 69 -7.31 -5.78 -6.21
N ILE A 70 -7.70 -4.67 -6.84
CA ILE A 70 -7.63 -4.51 -8.29
C ILE A 70 -6.17 -4.63 -8.78
N ALA A 71 -5.24 -3.94 -8.10
CA ALA A 71 -3.82 -3.98 -8.45
C ALA A 71 -3.22 -5.37 -8.32
N GLY A 72 -3.60 -6.14 -7.29
CA GLY A 72 -3.18 -7.52 -7.10
C GLY A 72 -3.66 -8.43 -8.23
N ILE A 73 -4.91 -8.27 -8.67
CA ILE A 73 -5.46 -9.02 -9.82
C ILE A 73 -4.71 -8.67 -11.10
N VAL A 74 -4.47 -7.38 -11.35
CA VAL A 74 -3.70 -6.92 -12.52
C VAL A 74 -2.27 -7.47 -12.49
N LEU A 75 -1.64 -7.50 -11.31
CA LEU A 75 -0.30 -8.05 -11.12
C LEU A 75 -0.24 -9.54 -11.47
N GLU A 76 -1.21 -10.31 -10.97
CA GLU A 76 -1.29 -11.74 -11.24
C GLU A 76 -1.57 -12.02 -12.73
N LEU A 77 -2.40 -11.20 -13.38
CA LEU A 77 -2.67 -11.28 -14.81
C LEU A 77 -1.40 -11.02 -15.65
N ILE A 78 -0.62 -10.00 -15.29
CA ILE A 78 0.64 -9.68 -15.98
C ILE A 78 1.68 -10.79 -15.75
N ARG A 79 1.79 -11.30 -14.51
CA ARG A 79 2.66 -12.46 -14.20
C ARG A 79 2.33 -13.69 -15.04
N LYS A 80 1.05 -13.97 -15.26
CA LYS A 80 0.62 -15.12 -16.06
C LYS A 80 1.03 -15.01 -17.54
N ASN A 81 1.08 -13.78 -18.08
CA ASN A 81 1.46 -13.54 -19.47
C ASN A 81 3.00 -13.47 -19.67
N PHE A 82 3.76 -13.14 -18.63
CA PHE A 82 5.23 -13.08 -18.65
C PHE A 82 5.87 -14.04 -17.63
N PRO A 83 5.80 -15.37 -17.85
CA PRO A 83 6.39 -16.36 -16.95
C PRO A 83 7.93 -16.25 -17.01
N GLY A 84 8.54 -15.65 -15.98
CA GLY A 84 10.00 -15.54 -15.83
C GLY A 84 10.51 -14.15 -15.42
N TYR A 85 9.67 -13.12 -15.49
CA TYR A 85 10.05 -11.73 -15.17
C TYR A 85 9.18 -11.12 -14.07
N GLU A 86 9.19 -11.74 -12.88
CA GLU A 86 8.45 -11.24 -11.70
C GLU A 86 8.87 -9.80 -11.34
N GLU A 87 10.16 -9.48 -11.46
CA GLU A 87 10.74 -8.16 -11.18
C GLU A 87 10.30 -7.07 -12.17
N ILE A 88 10.08 -7.42 -13.43
CA ILE A 88 9.63 -6.45 -14.45
C ILE A 88 8.15 -6.12 -14.25
N SER A 89 7.34 -7.14 -13.93
CA SER A 89 5.91 -6.96 -13.65
C SER A 89 5.69 -6.04 -12.43
N THR A 90 6.46 -6.26 -11.35
CA THR A 90 6.39 -5.40 -10.16
C THR A 90 6.91 -3.99 -10.44
N ALA A 91 7.99 -3.83 -11.22
CA ALA A 91 8.52 -2.51 -11.58
C ALA A 91 7.53 -1.67 -12.40
N ILE A 92 6.80 -2.31 -13.34
CA ILE A 92 5.75 -1.63 -14.12
C ILE A 92 4.64 -1.14 -13.20
N ILE A 93 4.13 -2.02 -12.32
CA ILE A 93 3.02 -1.69 -11.42
C ILE A 93 3.42 -0.64 -10.40
N MET A 94 4.64 -0.73 -9.87
CA MET A 94 5.19 0.28 -8.96
C MET A 94 5.28 1.64 -9.66
N SER A 95 5.82 1.69 -10.88
CA SER A 95 5.93 2.92 -11.67
C SER A 95 4.56 3.54 -11.97
N VAL A 96 3.58 2.70 -12.35
CA VAL A 96 2.20 3.13 -12.58
C VAL A 96 1.54 3.60 -11.28
N GLY A 97 1.72 2.89 -10.18
CA GLY A 97 1.17 3.23 -8.87
C GLY A 97 1.68 4.58 -8.35
N ILE A 98 3.00 4.78 -8.38
CA ILE A 98 3.62 6.04 -7.96
C ILE A 98 3.23 7.18 -8.92
N GLY A 99 3.23 6.93 -10.22
CA GLY A 99 2.80 7.90 -11.22
C GLY A 99 1.35 8.34 -11.01
N ALA A 100 0.43 7.38 -10.83
CA ALA A 100 -0.97 7.65 -10.52
C ALA A 100 -1.12 8.42 -9.20
N ALA A 101 -0.44 7.99 -8.14
CA ALA A 101 -0.46 8.67 -6.84
C ALA A 101 0.01 10.13 -6.95
N SER A 102 1.08 10.39 -7.69
CA SER A 102 1.65 11.73 -7.91
C SER A 102 0.67 12.66 -8.64
N ILE A 103 0.06 12.15 -9.72
CA ILE A 103 -0.95 12.90 -10.48
C ILE A 103 -2.14 13.24 -9.57
N LEU A 104 -2.68 12.24 -8.86
CA LEU A 104 -3.82 12.40 -7.96
C LEU A 104 -3.51 13.36 -6.80
N ALA A 105 -2.32 13.28 -6.21
CA ALA A 105 -1.88 14.20 -5.16
C ALA A 105 -1.91 15.67 -5.65
N GLY A 106 -1.57 15.92 -6.92
CA GLY A 106 -1.70 17.23 -7.54
C GLY A 106 -3.14 17.76 -7.61
N PHE A 107 -4.12 16.87 -7.77
CA PHE A 107 -5.54 17.22 -7.83
C PHE A 107 -6.22 17.28 -6.44
N VAL A 108 -5.70 16.58 -5.43
CA VAL A 108 -6.20 16.64 -4.03
C VAL A 108 -6.21 18.07 -3.48
N LYS A 109 -5.34 18.97 -3.98
CA LYS A 109 -5.28 20.37 -3.56
C LYS A 109 -6.51 21.22 -3.96
N LYS A 110 -7.45 20.71 -4.76
CA LYS A 110 -8.67 21.45 -5.15
C LYS A 110 -9.93 21.11 -4.34
N SER A 111 -9.89 20.11 -3.45
CA SER A 111 -11.04 19.68 -2.62
C SER A 111 -10.95 20.08 -1.14
N SER A 112 -9.88 20.76 -0.73
CA SER A 112 -9.79 21.35 0.62
C SER A 112 -9.86 22.87 0.52
N LYS A 113 -11.07 23.38 0.25
CA LYS A 113 -11.48 24.64 0.89
C LYS A 113 -11.85 24.27 2.33
N PHE A 114 -10.84 24.25 3.19
CA PHE A 114 -10.99 24.58 4.60
C PHE A 114 -10.09 25.78 4.86
#